data_AF-A0AA90SS36-F1
#
_entry.id   AF-A0AA90SS36-F1
#
_cell.length_a   1.000
_cell.length_b   1.000
_cell.length_c   1.000
_cell.angle_alpha   90.00
_cell.angle_beta   90.00
_cell.angle_gamma   90.00
#
_symmetry.space_group_name_H-M   'P 1'
#
loop_
_entity.id
_entity.type
_entity.pdbx_description
1 polymer ?
#
loop_
_entity_poly.entity_id
_entity_poly.type
_entity_poly.pdbx_seq_one_letter_code
_entity_poly.pdbx_strand_id
1 'polypeptide(L)'
;MDDFKSIKVERIEKNGKKELIIHNPTTLKLIGEGSQGAVFQLDEDICVKIYVNPNAATKEGKALEAAKETHIVPRLYEVGPNYVIMEYLKGPNLKDYLKGKQDIPESITEQIIMIRKELKRVGFIRIKTSIGHFVVTKGNVLKAIDHSDGLTMNDPYNPKMFRDLKKLGLLDTFLEQAKKIDPESYEDWQKNIDFNAI
;
A
#
# COMPACT_ATOMS: atom_id res chain seq x y z
N MET A 1 18.75 18.72 4.10
CA MET A 1 17.94 17.48 4.18
C MET A 1 16.73 17.63 5.10
N ASP A 2 16.55 18.78 5.77
CA ASP A 2 15.46 19.02 6.72
C ASP A 2 14.37 19.97 6.17
N ASP A 3 14.51 20.42 4.93
CA ASP A 3 13.65 21.44 4.31
C ASP A 3 12.17 21.02 4.34
N PHE A 4 11.89 19.72 4.24
CA PHE A 4 10.54 19.15 4.33
C PHE A 4 9.84 19.43 5.67
N LYS A 5 10.57 19.72 6.76
CA LYS A 5 10.00 20.06 8.06
C LYS A 5 9.24 21.40 8.04
N SER A 6 9.46 22.23 7.03
CA SER A 6 8.69 23.47 6.81
C SER A 6 7.36 23.27 6.06
N ILE A 7 7.15 22.08 5.49
CA ILE A 7 5.91 21.74 4.77
C ILE A 7 4.80 21.45 5.78
N LYS A 8 3.62 22.03 5.54
CA LYS A 8 2.42 21.78 6.35
C LYS A 8 1.38 21.03 5.54
N VAL A 9 0.82 19.99 6.14
CA VAL A 9 -0.25 19.18 5.56
C VAL A 9 -1.41 19.16 6.54
N GLU A 10 -2.53 19.74 6.13
CA GLU A 10 -3.72 19.88 6.94
C GLU A 10 -4.89 19.20 6.24
N ARG A 11 -5.89 18.77 7.02
CA ARG A 11 -7.13 18.21 6.48
C ARG A 11 -8.29 19.10 6.87
N ILE A 12 -9.00 19.58 5.88
CA ILE A 12 -10.26 20.30 6.07
C ILE A 12 -11.43 19.42 5.65
N GLU A 13 -12.61 19.77 6.15
CA GLU A 13 -13.87 19.19 5.72
C GLU A 13 -14.70 20.28 5.04
N LYS A 14 -14.99 20.09 3.75
CA LYS A 14 -15.75 21.02 2.94
C LYS A 14 -16.90 20.26 2.29
N ASN A 15 -18.13 20.66 2.60
CA ASN A 15 -19.36 20.00 2.11
C ASN A 15 -19.38 18.47 2.40
N GLY A 16 -18.93 18.06 3.59
CA GLY A 16 -18.84 16.64 3.98
C GLY A 16 -17.73 15.84 3.26
N LYS A 17 -16.91 16.49 2.43
CA LYS A 17 -15.75 15.89 1.78
C LYS A 17 -14.47 16.31 2.53
N LYS A 18 -13.62 15.32 2.80
CA LYS A 18 -12.29 15.54 3.35
C LYS A 18 -11.34 15.96 2.23
N GLU A 19 -10.70 17.10 2.38
CA GLU A 19 -9.73 17.65 1.43
C GLU A 19 -8.41 17.93 2.16
N LEU A 20 -7.29 17.68 1.48
CA LEU A 20 -5.97 18.04 2.00
C LEU A 20 -5.59 19.45 1.53
N ILE A 21 -5.10 20.26 2.46
CA ILE A 21 -4.42 21.51 2.16
C ILE A 21 -2.93 21.28 2.38
N ILE A 22 -2.14 21.55 1.34
CA ILE A 22 -0.68 21.40 1.37
C ILE A 22 -0.06 22.77 1.18
N HIS A 23 0.69 23.22 2.18
CA HIS A 23 1.54 24.41 2.07
C HIS A 23 3.00 23.96 2.00
N ASN A 24 3.56 24.02 0.79
CA ASN A 24 4.94 23.62 0.50
C ASN A 24 5.79 24.85 0.12
N PRO A 25 6.53 25.45 1.06
CA PRO A 25 7.41 26.59 0.79
C PRO A 25 8.77 26.19 0.19
N THR A 26 8.96 24.90 -0.14
CA THR A 26 10.22 24.34 -0.64
C THR A 26 10.14 24.02 -2.13
N THR A 27 11.24 23.52 -2.71
CA THR A 27 11.27 23.00 -4.08
C THR A 27 10.98 21.49 -4.16
N LEU A 28 10.66 20.84 -3.05
CA LEU A 28 10.43 19.39 -3.01
C LEU A 28 9.17 19.04 -3.80
N LYS A 29 9.28 18.02 -4.65
CA LYS A 29 8.20 17.58 -5.53
C LYS A 29 7.16 16.78 -4.75
N LEU A 30 5.89 17.19 -4.83
CA LEU A 30 4.75 16.38 -4.41
C LEU A 30 4.60 15.20 -5.37
N ILE A 31 4.71 13.97 -4.86
CA ILE A 31 4.63 12.73 -5.66
C ILE A 31 3.40 11.88 -5.33
N GLY A 32 2.67 12.20 -4.25
CA GLY A 32 1.40 11.56 -3.93
C GLY A 32 0.69 12.26 -2.79
N GLU A 33 -0.63 12.17 -2.76
CA GLU A 33 -1.46 12.69 -1.68
C GLU A 33 -2.64 11.73 -1.41
N GLY A 34 -3.08 11.68 -0.16
CA GLY A 34 -4.18 10.81 0.24
C GLY A 34 -4.81 11.26 1.56
N SER A 35 -5.85 10.58 2.02
CA SER A 35 -6.66 11.05 3.16
C SER A 35 -5.91 11.25 4.50
N GLN A 36 -4.68 10.73 4.62
CA GLN A 36 -3.86 10.78 5.82
C GLN A 36 -2.65 11.72 5.73
N GLY A 37 -2.28 12.19 4.53
CA GLY A 37 -1.05 12.93 4.35
C GLY A 37 -0.60 13.07 2.89
N ALA A 38 0.56 13.69 2.71
CA ALA A 38 1.18 13.95 1.41
C ALA A 38 2.61 13.42 1.38
N VAL A 39 3.07 12.98 0.20
CA VAL A 39 4.36 12.36 -0.03
C VAL A 39 5.20 13.27 -0.92
N PHE A 40 6.39 13.61 -0.46
CA PHE A 40 7.36 14.45 -1.17
C PHE A 40 8.62 13.67 -1.47
N GLN A 41 9.18 13.88 -2.65
CA GLN A 41 10.47 13.30 -3.03
C GLN A 41 11.60 14.11 -2.37
N LEU A 42 12.48 13.44 -1.63
CA LEU A 42 13.67 14.04 -1.01
C LEU A 42 14.91 13.88 -1.89
N ASP A 43 15.03 12.73 -2.56
CA ASP A 43 16.13 12.41 -3.47
C ASP A 43 15.66 11.37 -4.51
N GLU A 44 16.57 10.84 -5.33
CA GLU A 44 16.29 9.86 -6.37
C GLU A 44 15.59 8.59 -5.83
N ASP A 45 16.00 8.11 -4.66
CA ASP A 45 15.51 6.86 -4.05
C ASP A 45 14.87 7.06 -2.67
N ILE A 46 14.63 8.30 -2.25
CA ILE A 46 14.12 8.63 -0.91
C ILE A 46 12.92 9.58 -1.01
N CYS A 47 11.86 9.26 -0.27
CA CYS A 47 10.72 10.14 -0.08
C CYS A 47 10.39 10.32 1.40
N VAL A 48 9.59 11.34 1.69
CA VAL A 48 8.99 11.57 2.99
C VAL A 48 7.48 11.65 2.85
N LYS A 49 6.74 10.89 3.68
CA LYS A 49 5.30 11.07 3.85
C LYS A 49 5.08 11.93 5.10
N ILE A 50 4.45 13.08 4.93
CA ILE A 50 4.04 13.98 6.01
C ILE A 50 2.56 13.72 6.29
N TYR A 51 2.26 13.37 7.54
CA TYR A 51 0.94 12.96 7.98
C TYR A 51 0.23 14.11 8.68
N VAL A 52 -1.09 14.18 8.45
CA VAL A 52 -1.99 15.07 9.20
C VAL A 52 -2.10 14.61 10.66
N ASN A 53 -2.12 13.29 10.88
CA ASN A 53 -2.20 12.70 12.21
C ASN A 53 -0.85 12.07 12.60
N PRO A 54 -0.13 12.58 13.62
CA PRO A 54 1.09 12.01 14.16
C PRO A 54 1.00 10.50 14.44
N ASN A 55 -0.13 10.03 14.97
CA ASN A 55 -0.32 8.61 15.27
C ASN A 55 -0.25 7.74 14.01
N ALA A 56 -0.67 8.25 12.86
CA ALA A 56 -0.57 7.51 11.59
C ALA A 56 0.89 7.33 11.16
N ALA A 57 1.75 8.33 11.37
CA ALA A 57 3.20 8.22 11.13
C ALA A 57 3.83 7.15 12.03
N THR A 58 3.52 7.18 13.33
CA THR A 58 4.00 6.19 14.29
C THR A 58 3.57 4.77 13.92
N LYS A 59 2.32 4.58 13.50
CA LYS A 59 1.83 3.26 13.11
C LYS A 59 2.45 2.78 11.79
N GLU A 60 2.63 3.66 10.80
CA GLU A 60 3.33 3.30 9.56
C GLU A 60 4.77 2.85 9.87
N GLY A 61 5.50 3.64 10.65
CA GLY A 61 6.87 3.31 11.06
C GLY A 61 6.96 1.93 11.71
N LYS A 62 6.06 1.62 12.64
CA LYS A 62 5.99 0.28 13.27
C LYS A 62 5.72 -0.84 12.26
N ALA A 63 4.84 -0.59 11.30
CA ALA A 63 4.48 -1.58 10.30
C ALA A 63 5.61 -1.84 9.28
N LEU A 64 6.30 -0.79 8.84
CA LEU A 64 7.49 -0.90 8.00
C LEU A 64 8.63 -1.61 8.74
N GLU A 65 8.86 -1.27 10.01
CA GLU A 65 9.87 -1.91 10.86
C GLU A 65 9.59 -3.41 11.05
N ALA A 66 8.33 -3.80 11.29
CA ALA A 66 7.94 -5.19 11.44
C ALA A 66 8.18 -6.02 10.17
N ALA A 67 8.04 -5.40 8.99
CA ALA A 67 8.21 -6.06 7.70
C ALA A 67 9.59 -5.85 7.04
N LYS A 68 10.54 -5.17 7.70
CA LYS A 68 11.80 -4.72 7.08
C LYS A 68 12.64 -5.84 6.44
N GLU A 69 12.67 -7.02 7.07
CA GLU A 69 13.46 -8.17 6.62
C GLU A 69 12.81 -8.95 5.48
N THR A 70 11.57 -8.64 5.12
CA THR A 70 10.83 -9.35 4.05
C THR A 70 11.10 -8.78 2.65
N HIS A 71 11.64 -7.56 2.57
CA HIS A 71 11.82 -6.79 1.33
C HIS A 71 10.53 -6.50 0.53
N ILE A 72 9.34 -6.84 1.06
CA ILE A 72 8.04 -6.61 0.39
C ILE A 72 7.46 -5.20 0.64
N VAL A 73 8.12 -4.40 1.47
CA VAL A 73 7.74 -3.03 1.81
C VAL A 73 8.89 -2.06 1.49
N PRO A 74 8.64 -0.74 1.38
CA PRO A 74 9.71 0.25 1.31
C PRO A 74 10.69 0.11 2.48
N ARG A 75 11.98 0.29 2.22
CA ARG A 75 12.96 0.42 3.30
C ARG A 75 12.63 1.65 4.15
N LEU A 76 12.53 1.46 5.46
CA LEU A 76 12.38 2.55 6.43
C LEU A 76 13.74 3.20 6.70
N TYR A 77 13.80 4.53 6.68
CA TYR A 77 14.98 5.30 7.08
C TYR A 77 14.79 6.04 8.40
N GLU A 78 13.65 6.71 8.58
CA GLU A 78 13.39 7.50 9.78
C GLU A 78 11.89 7.61 10.07
N VAL A 79 11.54 7.64 11.36
CA VAL A 79 10.20 8.00 11.85
C VAL A 79 10.32 9.25 12.71
N GLY A 80 9.73 10.34 12.23
CA GLY A 80 9.63 11.60 12.96
C GLY A 80 8.28 11.78 13.66
N PRO A 81 8.04 12.97 14.27
CA PRO A 81 6.81 13.23 15.01
C PRO A 81 5.52 13.09 14.19
N ASN A 82 5.54 13.48 12.93
CA ASN A 82 4.40 13.39 12.01
C ASN A 82 4.83 12.99 10.59
N TYR A 83 6.02 12.41 10.43
CA TYR A 83 6.53 12.03 9.12
C TYR A 83 7.26 10.69 9.16
N VAL A 84 7.37 10.08 7.98
CA VAL A 84 8.17 8.86 7.76
C VAL A 84 9.02 9.08 6.52
N ILE A 85 10.34 8.90 6.66
CA ILE A 85 11.29 8.88 5.55
C ILE A 85 11.51 7.42 5.15
N MET A 86 11.29 7.10 3.89
CA MET A 86 11.37 5.74 3.36
C MET A 86 11.82 5.72 1.91
N GLU A 87 12.12 4.52 1.41
CA GLU A 87 12.45 4.25 0.01
C GLU A 87 11.37 4.80 -0.93
N TYR A 88 11.80 5.58 -1.91
CA TYR A 88 10.93 5.98 -3.01
C TYR A 88 10.86 4.87 -4.06
N LEU A 89 9.69 4.25 -4.17
CA LEU A 89 9.45 3.20 -5.14
C LEU A 89 9.16 3.77 -6.54
N LYS A 90 10.05 3.50 -7.48
CA LYS A 90 9.92 3.90 -8.89
C LYS A 90 9.03 2.90 -9.64
N GLY A 91 7.85 3.34 -10.07
CA GLY A 91 6.95 2.55 -10.92
C GLY A 91 5.48 2.92 -10.74
N PRO A 92 4.60 2.39 -11.62
CA PRO A 92 3.15 2.57 -11.45
C PRO A 92 2.65 1.76 -10.27
N ASN A 93 1.49 2.16 -9.71
CA ASN A 93 0.76 1.25 -8.83
C ASN A 93 0.19 0.07 -9.65
N LEU A 94 -0.10 -1.05 -8.98
CA LEU A 94 -0.54 -2.27 -9.65
C LEU A 94 -1.89 -2.10 -10.35
N LYS A 95 -2.78 -1.25 -9.84
CA LYS A 95 -4.05 -0.93 -10.51
C LYS A 95 -3.81 -0.35 -11.90
N ASP A 96 -2.92 0.62 -12.01
CA ASP A 96 -2.59 1.28 -13.28
C ASP A 96 -1.79 0.35 -14.18
N TYR A 97 -0.90 -0.48 -13.63
CA TYR A 97 -0.17 -1.50 -14.38
C TYR A 97 -1.09 -2.56 -15.02
N LEU A 98 -2.14 -2.98 -14.31
CA LEU A 98 -3.10 -3.99 -14.80
C LEU A 98 -4.20 -3.39 -15.67
N LYS A 99 -4.34 -2.06 -15.71
CA LYS A 99 -5.41 -1.39 -16.42
C LYS A 99 -5.37 -1.72 -17.92
N GLY A 100 -6.46 -2.28 -18.44
CA GLY A 100 -6.60 -2.65 -19.85
C GLY A 100 -5.91 -3.96 -20.25
N LYS A 101 -5.29 -4.69 -19.30
CA LYS A 101 -4.81 -6.05 -19.57
C LYS A 101 -5.98 -7.02 -19.63
N GLN A 102 -5.88 -8.01 -20.52
CA GLN A 102 -6.85 -9.11 -20.59
C GLN A 102 -6.64 -10.13 -19.45
N ASP A 103 -5.39 -10.32 -19.03
CA ASP A 103 -5.02 -11.25 -17.97
C ASP A 103 -4.04 -10.64 -16.96
N ILE A 104 -4.09 -11.15 -15.74
CA ILE A 104 -3.09 -10.91 -14.71
C ILE A 104 -1.92 -11.89 -14.91
N PRO A 105 -0.66 -11.41 -15.00
CA PRO A 105 0.49 -12.32 -15.11
C PRO A 105 0.58 -13.23 -13.88
N GLU A 106 0.89 -14.51 -14.08
CA GLU A 106 1.02 -15.49 -13.00
C GLU A 106 2.02 -15.05 -11.92
N SER A 107 3.15 -14.46 -12.34
CA SER A 107 4.18 -13.91 -11.43
C SER A 107 3.68 -12.75 -10.56
N ILE A 108 2.64 -12.01 -10.97
CA ILE A 108 2.00 -10.98 -10.14
C ILE A 108 1.09 -11.65 -9.11
N THR A 109 0.37 -12.71 -9.50
CA THR A 109 -0.45 -13.51 -8.58
C THR A 109 0.39 -14.18 -7.50
N GLU A 110 1.51 -14.82 -7.87
CA GLU A 110 2.48 -15.39 -6.93
C GLU A 110 2.97 -14.36 -5.91
N GLN A 111 3.37 -13.18 -6.39
CA GLN A 111 3.85 -12.12 -5.52
C GLN A 111 2.76 -11.58 -4.59
N ILE A 112 1.52 -11.43 -5.05
CA ILE A 112 0.40 -11.04 -4.18
C ILE A 112 0.20 -12.06 -3.05
N ILE A 113 0.19 -13.36 -3.38
CA ILE A 113 0.05 -14.44 -2.39
C ILE A 113 1.18 -14.37 -1.37
N MET A 114 2.43 -14.31 -1.85
CA MET A 114 3.62 -14.20 -1.01
C MET A 114 3.54 -12.99 -0.08
N ILE A 115 3.22 -11.79 -0.59
CA ILE A 115 3.13 -10.59 0.24
C ILE A 115 2.08 -10.78 1.36
N ARG A 116 0.92 -11.34 1.04
CA ARG A 116 -0.14 -11.58 2.04
C ARG A 116 0.35 -12.56 3.13
N LYS A 117 1.03 -13.64 2.75
CA LYS A 117 1.60 -14.62 3.70
C LYS A 117 2.67 -13.99 4.59
N GLU A 118 3.59 -13.23 4.01
CA GLU A 118 4.67 -12.58 4.74
C GLU A 118 4.15 -11.51 5.70
N LEU A 119 3.18 -10.69 5.28
CA LEU A 119 2.53 -9.73 6.18
C LEU A 119 1.85 -10.43 7.37
N LYS A 120 1.12 -11.53 7.11
CA LYS A 120 0.50 -12.34 8.17
C LYS A 120 1.57 -12.92 9.13
N ARG A 121 2.67 -13.43 8.57
CA ARG A 121 3.80 -14.02 9.32
C ARG A 121 4.45 -13.01 10.26
N VAL A 122 4.59 -11.75 9.85
CA VAL A 122 5.17 -10.67 10.68
C VAL A 122 4.14 -9.95 11.56
N GLY A 123 2.94 -10.52 11.71
CA GLY A 123 1.95 -10.08 12.70
C GLY A 123 0.91 -9.08 12.21
N PHE A 124 0.78 -8.85 10.90
CA PHE A 124 -0.32 -8.04 10.36
C PHE A 124 -1.64 -8.77 10.56
N ILE A 125 -2.56 -8.11 11.26
CA ILE A 125 -3.93 -8.55 11.53
C ILE A 125 -4.94 -7.91 10.57
N ARG A 126 -4.47 -6.98 9.73
CA ARG A 126 -5.20 -6.48 8.57
C ARG A 126 -4.28 -6.37 7.37
N ILE A 127 -4.67 -7.05 6.31
CA ILE A 127 -3.93 -7.06 5.04
C ILE A 127 -4.70 -6.18 4.04
N LYS A 128 -4.61 -4.85 4.25
CA LYS A 128 -5.12 -3.87 3.27
C LYS A 128 -4.27 -3.94 2.02
N THR A 129 -4.80 -4.54 0.98
CA THR A 129 -4.08 -4.73 -0.28
C THR A 129 -4.97 -4.37 -1.46
N SER A 130 -5.69 -3.25 -1.34
CA SER A 130 -6.18 -2.54 -2.53
C SER A 130 -5.08 -2.59 -3.57
N ILE A 131 -5.36 -3.02 -4.81
CA ILE A 131 -4.28 -3.18 -5.79
C ILE A 131 -3.59 -1.84 -6.10
N GLY A 132 -4.22 -0.71 -5.79
CA GLY A 132 -3.56 0.60 -5.82
C GLY A 132 -2.47 0.83 -4.75
N HIS A 133 -2.36 -0.06 -3.75
CA HIS A 133 -1.35 -0.01 -2.67
C HIS A 133 -0.19 -0.98 -2.91
N PHE A 134 -0.10 -1.57 -4.11
CA PHE A 134 1.14 -2.21 -4.56
C PHE A 134 1.80 -1.32 -5.60
N VAL A 135 3.11 -1.19 -5.53
CA VAL A 135 3.92 -0.53 -6.56
C VAL A 135 4.66 -1.61 -7.35
N VAL A 136 4.57 -1.54 -8.68
CA VAL A 136 5.29 -2.42 -9.59
C VAL A 136 6.64 -1.78 -9.89
N THR A 137 7.69 -2.25 -9.23
CA THR A 137 9.05 -1.71 -9.38
C THR A 137 9.79 -2.36 -10.56
N LYS A 138 11.03 -1.93 -10.81
CA LYS A 138 11.88 -2.49 -11.86
C LYS A 138 11.96 -4.02 -11.75
N GLY A 139 11.80 -4.71 -12.88
CA GLY A 139 11.78 -6.18 -12.92
C GLY A 139 10.44 -6.80 -12.53
N ASN A 140 9.35 -6.02 -12.50
CA ASN A 140 8.00 -6.46 -12.10
C ASN A 140 7.92 -6.97 -10.66
N VAL A 141 8.76 -6.42 -9.77
CA VAL A 141 8.75 -6.75 -8.34
C VAL A 141 7.72 -5.87 -7.61
N LEU A 142 6.78 -6.50 -6.93
CA LEU A 142 5.77 -5.83 -6.12
C LEU A 142 6.32 -5.47 -4.75
N LYS A 143 6.02 -4.24 -4.32
CA LYS A 143 6.11 -3.83 -2.92
C LYS A 143 4.80 -3.21 -2.47
N ALA A 144 4.37 -3.55 -1.26
CA ALA A 144 3.18 -3.01 -0.64
C ALA A 144 3.49 -1.71 0.11
N ILE A 145 2.56 -0.76 0.07
CA ILE A 145 2.63 0.54 0.75
C ILE A 145 1.36 0.81 1.58
N ASP A 146 1.36 1.85 2.42
CA ASP A 146 0.22 2.32 3.22
C ASP A 146 -0.23 1.31 4.29
N HIS A 147 0.68 1.05 5.23
CA HIS A 147 0.57 -0.01 6.24
C HIS A 147 0.03 0.46 7.59
N SER A 148 -0.32 1.73 7.73
CA SER A 148 -0.64 2.40 9.01
C SER A 148 -1.64 1.69 9.91
N ASP A 149 -2.53 0.85 9.40
CA ASP A 149 -3.51 0.12 10.22
C ASP A 149 -3.25 -1.39 10.31
N GLY A 150 -2.22 -1.90 9.64
CA GLY A 150 -2.00 -3.33 9.43
C GLY A 150 -1.81 -4.14 10.72
N LEU A 151 -1.21 -3.52 11.75
CA LEU A 151 -0.94 -4.15 13.05
C LEU A 151 -2.01 -3.85 14.12
N THR A 152 -2.94 -2.92 13.87
CA THR A 152 -3.82 -2.39 14.95
C THR A 152 -5.30 -2.62 14.73
N MET A 153 -5.73 -2.92 13.52
CA MET A 153 -7.14 -3.14 13.20
C MET A 153 -7.33 -4.56 12.71
N ASN A 154 -8.16 -5.37 13.37
CA ASN A 154 -8.41 -6.75 12.93
C ASN A 154 -9.38 -6.77 11.74
N ASP A 155 -8.86 -7.08 10.55
CA ASP A 155 -9.61 -7.15 9.29
C ASP A 155 -8.81 -7.97 8.25
N PRO A 156 -8.53 -9.26 8.54
CA PRO A 156 -7.63 -10.10 7.71
C PRO A 156 -8.25 -10.47 6.36
N TYR A 157 -9.58 -10.49 6.27
CA TYR A 157 -10.36 -10.89 5.10
C TYR A 157 -11.00 -9.72 4.36
N ASN A 158 -10.40 -8.53 4.43
CA ASN A 158 -10.90 -7.38 3.69
C ASN A 158 -10.98 -7.69 2.18
N PRO A 159 -12.17 -7.66 1.55
CA PRO A 159 -12.33 -8.10 0.17
C PRO A 159 -11.90 -7.05 -0.86
N LYS A 160 -11.38 -5.88 -0.45
CA LYS A 160 -11.11 -4.75 -1.34
C LYS A 160 -10.20 -5.10 -2.52
N MET A 161 -9.16 -5.91 -2.32
CA MET A 161 -8.27 -6.36 -3.39
C MET A 161 -9.05 -7.09 -4.49
N PHE A 162 -9.86 -8.07 -4.09
CA PHE A 162 -10.68 -8.88 -4.99
C PHE A 162 -11.73 -8.03 -5.71
N ARG A 163 -12.34 -7.06 -5.04
CA ARG A 163 -13.22 -6.07 -5.68
C ARG A 163 -12.50 -5.25 -6.75
N ASP A 164 -11.28 -4.82 -6.46
CA ASP A 164 -10.51 -4.02 -7.41
C ASP A 164 -10.12 -4.87 -8.63
N LEU A 165 -9.74 -6.14 -8.45
CA LEU A 165 -9.49 -7.09 -9.54
C LEU A 165 -10.77 -7.38 -10.35
N LYS A 166 -11.92 -7.56 -9.69
CA LYS A 166 -13.22 -7.78 -10.34
C LYS A 166 -13.60 -6.61 -11.24
N LYS A 167 -13.38 -5.38 -10.76
CA LYS A 167 -13.60 -4.15 -11.55
C LYS A 167 -12.70 -4.06 -12.79
N LEU A 168 -11.56 -4.74 -12.80
CA LEU A 168 -10.67 -4.83 -13.96
C LEU A 168 -10.98 -6.05 -14.85
N GLY A 169 -11.93 -6.92 -14.47
CA GLY A 169 -12.19 -8.18 -15.18
C GLY A 169 -11.14 -9.26 -14.94
N LEU A 170 -10.31 -9.13 -13.89
CA LEU A 170 -9.15 -10.00 -13.65
C LEU A 170 -9.33 -10.96 -12.47
N LEU A 171 -10.49 -10.92 -11.78
CA LEU A 171 -10.70 -11.71 -10.56
C LEU A 171 -10.69 -13.21 -10.84
N ASP A 172 -11.37 -13.66 -11.89
CA ASP A 172 -11.51 -15.09 -12.19
C ASP A 172 -10.14 -15.71 -12.54
N THR A 173 -9.40 -15.08 -13.45
CA THR A 173 -8.02 -15.47 -13.78
C THR A 173 -7.12 -15.49 -12.54
N PHE A 174 -7.21 -14.48 -11.66
CA PHE A 174 -6.46 -14.45 -10.42
C PHE A 174 -6.79 -15.64 -9.50
N LEU A 175 -8.08 -15.95 -9.32
CA LEU A 175 -8.52 -17.04 -8.46
C LEU A 175 -8.13 -18.41 -9.02
N GLU A 176 -8.21 -18.61 -10.33
CA GLU A 176 -7.76 -19.83 -10.99
C GLU A 176 -6.25 -20.05 -10.83
N GLN A 177 -5.45 -18.99 -11.01
CA GLN A 177 -4.01 -19.03 -10.76
C GLN A 177 -3.71 -19.29 -9.29
N ALA A 178 -4.36 -18.57 -8.36
CA ALA A 178 -4.14 -18.73 -6.92
C ALA A 178 -4.45 -20.15 -6.44
N LYS A 179 -5.52 -20.77 -6.96
CA LYS A 179 -5.87 -22.15 -6.67
C LYS A 179 -4.78 -23.15 -7.10
N LYS A 180 -4.04 -22.85 -8.17
CA LYS A 180 -2.93 -23.69 -8.65
C LYS A 180 -1.64 -23.44 -7.87
N ILE A 181 -1.33 -22.17 -7.60
CA ILE A 181 -0.08 -21.72 -6.96
C ILE A 181 -0.07 -22.06 -5.46
N ASP A 182 -1.14 -21.70 -4.75
CA ASP A 182 -1.25 -21.88 -3.29
C ASP A 182 -2.70 -22.24 -2.90
N PRO A 183 -3.09 -23.52 -3.05
CA PRO A 183 -4.44 -23.99 -2.76
C PRO A 183 -4.90 -23.63 -1.34
N GLU A 184 -3.99 -23.63 -0.36
CA GLU A 184 -4.30 -23.29 1.04
C GLU A 184 -4.80 -21.84 1.17
N SER A 185 -4.09 -20.88 0.57
CA SER A 185 -4.51 -19.47 0.56
C SER A 185 -5.83 -19.29 -0.16
N TYR A 186 -6.02 -19.98 -1.30
CA TYR A 186 -7.28 -19.94 -2.04
C TYR A 186 -8.45 -20.46 -1.20
N GLU A 187 -8.30 -21.61 -0.54
CA GLU A 187 -9.33 -22.19 0.32
C GLU A 187 -9.66 -21.30 1.52
N ASP A 188 -8.64 -20.71 2.15
CA ASP A 188 -8.82 -19.76 3.25
C ASP A 188 -9.66 -18.55 2.81
N TRP A 189 -9.38 -18.00 1.62
CA TRP A 189 -10.18 -16.89 1.09
C TRP A 189 -11.59 -17.33 0.72
N GLN A 190 -11.77 -18.48 0.08
CA GLN A 190 -13.09 -18.98 -0.29
C GLN A 190 -13.98 -19.24 0.93
N LYS A 191 -13.41 -19.65 2.07
CA LYS A 191 -14.15 -19.87 3.32
C LYS A 191 -14.58 -18.56 4.00
N ASN A 192 -13.80 -17.49 3.85
CA ASN A 192 -13.97 -16.25 4.62
C ASN A 192 -14.47 -15.06 3.78
N ILE A 193 -14.49 -15.17 2.45
CA ILE A 193 -14.88 -14.11 1.51
C ILE A 193 -15.94 -14.66 0.56
N ASP A 194 -17.10 -14.01 0.53
CA ASP A 194 -18.12 -14.28 -0.48
C ASP A 194 -17.79 -13.54 -1.78
N PHE A 195 -17.19 -14.26 -2.74
CA PHE A 195 -16.83 -13.70 -4.05
C PHE A 195 -18.05 -13.29 -4.92
N ASN A 196 -19.24 -13.80 -4.61
CA ASN A 196 -20.47 -13.43 -5.32
C ASN A 196 -21.02 -12.09 -4.83
N ALA A 197 -20.81 -11.76 -3.55
CA ALA A 197 -21.31 -10.53 -2.92
C ALA A 197 -20.39 -9.31 -3.07
N ILE A 198 -19.23 -9.44 -3.71
CA ILE A 198 -18.23 -8.35 -3.85
C ILE A 198 -18.22 -7.68 -5.22
#